data_AF-A0A529Y3N7-F1
#
_entry.id   AF-A0A529Y3N7-F1
#
_cell.length_a   1.000
_cell.length_b   1.000
_cell.length_c   1.000
_cell.angle_alpha   90.00
_cell.angle_beta   90.00
_cell.angle_gamma   90.00
#
_symmetry.space_group_name_H-M   'P 1'
#
loop_
_entity.id
_entity.type
_entity.pdbx_description
1 polymer ?
#
loop_
_entity_poly.entity_id
_entity_poly.type
_entity_poly.pdbx_seq_one_letter_code
_entity_poly.pdbx_strand_id
1 'polypeptide(L)' 'MKILFAALAIASALFGNAYAQANKPTVVLVHGAFADSSSWNGVVKILEKDGYSVVAVANPLRGVK' A
#
# COMPACT_ATOMS: atom_id res chain seq x y z
N MET A 1 45.70 -23.66 0.17
CA MET A 1 44.77 -22.86 -0.67
C MET A 1 43.36 -23.45 -0.60
N LYS A 2 42.56 -23.09 0.40
CA LYS A 2 41.12 -23.40 0.43
C LYS A 2 40.27 -22.35 1.17
N ILE A 3 40.94 -21.35 1.75
CA ILE A 3 40.33 -20.32 2.61
C ILE A 3 40.06 -18.99 1.88
N LEU A 4 40.37 -18.89 0.59
CA LEU A 4 40.23 -17.65 -0.18
C LEU A 4 38.86 -17.51 -0.87
N PHE A 5 38.09 -18.59 -1.02
CA PHE A 5 36.77 -18.54 -1.68
C PHE A 5 35.61 -18.18 -0.75
N ALA A 6 35.79 -18.28 0.57
CA ALA A 6 34.72 -18.00 1.55
C ALA A 6 34.50 -16.49 1.79
N ALA A 7 35.47 -15.64 1.44
CA ALA A 7 35.38 -14.21 1.71
C ALA A 7 34.46 -13.44 0.73
N LEU A 8 34.23 -13.96 -0.48
CA LEU A 8 33.44 -13.26 -1.50
C LEU A 8 31.93 -13.39 -1.30
N ALA A 9 31.46 -14.46 -0.65
CA ALA A 9 30.04 -14.69 -0.39
C ALA A 9 29.49 -13.88 0.81
N ILE A 10 30.38 -13.42 1.71
CA ILE A 10 29.99 -12.64 2.90
C ILE A 10 29.75 -11.17 2.54
N ALA A 11 30.40 -10.66 1.48
CA ALA A 11 30.24 -9.27 1.05
C ALA A 11 28.82 -8.96 0.53
N SER A 12 28.18 -9.90 -0.18
CA SER A 12 26.80 -9.74 -0.68
C SER A 12 25.74 -9.70 0.43
N ALA A 13 26.03 -10.25 1.62
CA ALA A 13 25.09 -10.23 2.74
C ALA A 13 25.06 -8.88 3.48
N LEU A 14 26.12 -8.06 3.36
CA LEU A 14 26.21 -6.73 3.97
C LEU A 14 25.56 -5.61 3.12
N PHE A 15 25.35 -5.88 1.83
CA PHE A 15 24.64 -4.99 0.91
C PHE A 15 23.29 -5.57 0.46
N GLY A 16 22.71 -6.47 1.26
CA GLY A 16 21.33 -6.89 1.09
C GLY A 16 20.46 -5.65 1.11
N ASN A 17 19.92 -5.29 -0.05
CA ASN A 17 19.08 -4.12 -0.26
C ASN A 17 17.97 -4.09 0.79
N ALA A 18 18.17 -3.32 1.86
CA ALA A 18 17.18 -3.00 2.86
C ALA A 18 16.19 -1.97 2.30
N TYR A 19 15.69 -2.20 1.08
CA TYR A 19 14.34 -1.77 0.76
C TYR A 19 13.45 -2.72 1.54
N ALA A 20 13.26 -2.44 2.84
CA ALA A 20 12.13 -2.98 3.56
C ALA A 20 10.94 -2.74 2.63
N GLN A 21 10.28 -3.81 2.16
CA GLN A 21 9.15 -3.72 1.26
C GLN A 21 8.08 -2.93 2.03
N ALA A 22 8.07 -1.61 1.86
CA ALA A 22 7.22 -0.74 2.64
C ALA A 22 5.80 -1.19 2.33
N ASN A 23 5.10 -1.69 3.36
CA ASN A 23 3.73 -2.13 3.21
C ASN A 23 2.95 -1.00 2.51
N LYS A 24 2.22 -1.34 1.46
CA LYS A 24 1.41 -0.36 0.72
C LYS A 24 0.50 0.36 1.72
N PRO A 25 0.38 1.69 1.63
CA PRO A 25 -0.43 2.45 2.57
C PRO A 25 -1.90 2.06 2.44
N THR A 26 -2.66 2.30 3.51
CA THR A 26 -4.11 2.23 3.46
C THR A 26 -4.66 3.46 2.72
N VAL A 27 -5.55 3.24 1.76
CA VAL A 27 -6.24 4.31 1.02
C VAL A 27 -7.63 4.51 1.61
N VAL A 28 -7.93 5.72 2.07
CA VAL A 28 -9.26 6.10 2.56
C VAL A 28 -9.96 6.95 1.51
N LEU A 29 -11.09 6.46 1.02
CA LEU A 29 -11.91 7.14 0.01
C LEU A 29 -13.12 7.79 0.69
N VAL A 30 -13.26 9.10 0.49
CA VAL A 30 -14.36 9.92 1.02
C VAL A 30 -15.16 10.45 -0.16
N HIS A 31 -16.48 10.32 -0.12
CA HIS A 31 -17.35 10.80 -1.20
C HIS A 31 -17.57 12.32 -1.10
N GLY A 32 -17.98 12.92 -2.22
CA GLY A 32 -18.37 14.34 -2.28
C GLY A 32 -19.78 14.60 -1.74
N ALA A 33 -20.21 15.86 -1.81
CA ALA A 33 -21.59 16.23 -1.50
C ALA A 33 -22.59 15.47 -2.40
N PHE A 34 -23.75 15.12 -1.84
CA PHE A 34 -24.84 14.40 -2.51
C PHE A 34 -24.52 13.00 -3.05
N ALA A 35 -23.33 12.46 -2.74
CA ALA A 35 -22.91 11.11 -3.09
C ALA A 35 -22.84 10.21 -1.83
N ASP A 36 -22.56 8.92 -2.04
CA ASP A 36 -22.23 7.97 -0.98
C ASP A 36 -20.97 7.14 -1.34
N SER A 37 -20.55 6.25 -0.45
CA SER A 37 -19.37 5.39 -0.61
C SER A 37 -19.38 4.52 -1.87
N SER A 38 -20.56 4.15 -2.39
CA SER A 38 -20.68 3.27 -3.57
C SER A 38 -20.12 3.90 -4.84
N SER A 39 -20.01 5.23 -4.88
CA SER A 39 -19.34 5.98 -5.96
C SER A 39 -17.91 5.50 -6.21
N TRP A 40 -17.29 4.87 -5.22
CA TRP A 40 -15.91 4.37 -5.28
C TRP A 40 -15.79 2.87 -5.60
N ASN A 41 -16.89 2.12 -5.79
CA ASN A 41 -16.83 0.66 -5.99
C ASN A 41 -15.85 0.22 -7.10
N GLY A 42 -15.82 0.94 -8.22
CA GLY A 42 -14.88 0.66 -9.31
C GLY A 42 -13.42 0.92 -8.92
N VAL A 43 -13.16 2.01 -8.20
CA VAL A 43 -11.81 2.40 -7.74
C VAL A 43 -11.30 1.44 -6.68
N VAL A 44 -12.16 1.02 -5.75
CA VAL A 44 -11.85 0.00 -4.73
C VAL A 44 -11.32 -1.26 -5.42
N LYS A 45 -12.04 -1.78 -6.42
CA LYS A 45 -11.62 -2.98 -7.16
C LYS A 45 -10.25 -2.84 -7.82
N ILE A 46 -9.92 -1.66 -8.35
CA ILE A 46 -8.62 -1.40 -9.00
C ILE A 46 -7.50 -1.35 -7.95
N LEU A 47 -7.70 -0.62 -6.86
CA LEU A 47 -6.68 -0.44 -5.82
C LEU A 47 -6.42 -1.73 -5.04
N GLU A 48 -7.46 -2.51 -4.74
CA GLU A 48 -7.31 -3.83 -4.12
C GLU A 48 -6.52 -4.77 -5.05
N LYS A 49 -6.81 -4.77 -6.36
CA LYS A 49 -6.03 -5.51 -7.36
C LYS A 49 -4.56 -5.07 -7.40
N ASP A 50 -4.28 -3.79 -7.10
CA ASP A 50 -2.93 -3.24 -7.03
C ASP A 50 -2.26 -3.44 -5.66
N GLY A 51 -2.92 -4.15 -4.73
CA GLY A 51 -2.38 -4.58 -3.44
C GLY A 51 -2.53 -3.56 -2.31
N TYR A 52 -3.37 -2.54 -2.47
CA TYR A 52 -3.65 -1.59 -1.40
C TYR A 52 -4.76 -2.10 -0.47
N SER A 53 -4.64 -1.78 0.82
CA SER A 53 -5.79 -1.84 1.74
C SER A 53 -6.67 -0.61 1.50
N VAL A 54 -7.98 -0.78 1.34
CA VAL A 54 -8.88 0.31 0.95
C VAL A 54 -10.09 0.39 1.87
N VAL A 55 -10.47 1.60 2.26
CA VAL A 55 -11.67 1.88 3.07
C VAL A 55 -12.50 2.96 2.39
N ALA A 56 -13.73 2.65 1.98
CA ALA A 56 -14.69 3.64 1.49
C ALA A 56 -15.62 4.09 2.62
N VAL A 57 -15.35 5.27 3.21
CA VAL A 57 -16.03 5.73 4.42
C VAL A 57 -17.32 6.46 4.08
N ALA A 58 -18.42 6.10 4.75
CA ALA A 58 -19.65 6.87 4.70
C ALA A 58 -19.49 8.14 5.55
N ASN A 59 -19.54 9.32 4.93
CA ASN A 59 -19.43 10.61 5.60
C ASN A 59 -20.82 11.30 5.65
N PRO A 60 -21.51 11.31 6.81
CA PRO A 60 -22.87 11.82 6.89
C PRO A 60 -23.00 13.29 6.47
N LEU A 61 -23.89 13.56 5.51
CA LEU A 61 -24.16 14.91 5.02
C LEU A 61 -25.12 15.66 5.98
N ARG A 62 -24.60 16.13 7.12
CA ARG A 62 -25.39 16.76 8.20
C ARG A 62 -25.50 18.30 8.10
N GLY A 63 -25.11 18.89 6.99
CA GLY A 63 -24.82 20.33 6.86
C GLY A 63 -25.86 21.20 6.17
N VAL A 64 -26.95 20.64 5.62
CA VAL A 64 -27.99 21.43 4.96
C VAL A 64 -29.11 21.76 5.96
N LYS A 65 -29.32 23.05 6.21
CA LYS A 65 -30.48 23.61 6.94
C LYS A 65 -31.24 24.53 6.00
#